data_AF-A0A7S1D4S3-F1
#
_entry.id   AF-A0A7S1D4S3-F1
#
_cell.length_a   1.000
_cell.length_b   1.000
_cell.length_c   1.000
_cell.angle_alpha   90.00
_cell.angle_beta   90.00
_cell.angle_gamma   90.00
#
_symmetry.space_group_name_H-M   'P 1'
#
loop_
_entity.id
_entity.type
_entity.pdbx_description
1 polymer ?
#
loop_
_entity_poly.entity_id
_entity_poly.type
_entity_poly.pdbx_seq_one_letter_code
_entity_poly.pdbx_strand_id
1 'polypeptide(L)'
;FPPTTTKTMSNITVFTNSTFYSNFTNSTGGLAHPLCPSWAVSLGYTGVAAAVCFSNFGSAWGTWKAGVSLVHTGIRHPKSIMKNVIPIVMAGVIGIYGLIVGVILGQSITKPTLARDNTYSVYTGMAHLASGLCCGLSGLVAGGCIGIVGDYGVRSVGYRASAITLFPASAPEAEGYSNVPDNEDTALDGEEISGSDDQNKLFVGMLIMLIFSEALALYGLIMALIVSQHLYTCA
;
A
#
# COMPACT_ATOMS: atom_id res chain seq x y z
N PHE A 1 16.52 45.90 8.41
CA PHE A 1 15.97 45.52 9.73
C PHE A 1 15.51 44.06 9.65
N PRO A 2 16.07 43.17 10.48
CA PRO A 2 15.82 41.73 10.42
C PRO A 2 14.50 41.38 11.13
N PRO A 3 14.07 40.11 11.03
CA PRO A 3 13.98 39.35 12.27
C PRO A 3 14.61 37.94 12.17
N THR A 4 15.60 37.74 13.02
CA THR A 4 15.88 36.54 13.84
C THR A 4 14.61 36.15 14.63
N THR A 5 14.24 34.93 15.04
CA THR A 5 14.93 33.65 15.34
C THR A 5 13.84 32.68 15.80
N THR A 6 13.85 31.42 15.37
CA THR A 6 13.35 30.28 16.16
C THR A 6 14.30 29.10 15.97
N LYS A 7 15.19 28.92 16.96
CA LYS A 7 16.02 27.73 17.13
C LYS A 7 15.23 26.64 17.87
N THR A 8 15.70 25.40 17.69
CA THR A 8 15.56 24.17 18.51
C THR A 8 14.45 23.17 18.16
N MET A 9 14.74 22.30 17.18
CA MET A 9 14.73 20.82 17.31
C MET A 9 15.16 20.22 15.96
N SER A 10 16.45 19.97 15.74
CA SER A 10 16.95 19.42 14.47
C SER A 10 18.20 18.56 14.66
N ASN A 11 18.22 17.70 15.67
CA ASN A 11 19.42 16.93 16.05
C ASN A 11 19.46 15.50 15.49
N ILE A 12 18.79 15.19 14.37
CA ILE A 12 18.91 13.86 13.73
C ILE A 12 18.93 13.87 12.18
N THR A 13 18.77 15.02 11.52
CA THR A 13 18.64 15.08 10.04
C THR A 13 19.70 15.95 9.34
N VAL A 14 20.73 16.42 10.05
CA VAL A 14 21.66 17.46 9.54
C VAL A 14 22.99 16.90 9.01
N PHE A 15 23.29 15.60 9.15
CA PHE A 15 24.63 15.08 8.85
C PHE A 15 24.92 14.68 7.38
N THR A 16 23.99 14.83 6.44
CA THR A 16 24.26 14.45 5.03
C THR A 16 24.11 15.57 4.00
N ASN A 17 23.55 16.73 4.36
CA ASN A 17 23.14 17.73 3.36
C ASN A 17 24.11 18.91 3.18
N SER A 18 24.82 19.35 4.24
CA SER A 18 25.71 20.52 4.14
C SER A 18 27.06 20.20 3.47
N THR A 19 27.61 19.01 3.69
CA THR A 19 28.94 18.63 3.17
C THR A 19 28.91 18.14 1.73
N PHE A 20 27.78 17.61 1.26
CA PHE A 20 27.60 17.19 -0.14
C PHE A 20 27.38 18.39 -1.06
N TYR A 21 26.60 19.38 -0.62
CA TYR A 21 26.37 20.62 -1.37
C TYR A 21 27.63 21.47 -1.54
N SER A 22 28.47 21.59 -0.50
CA SER A 22 29.67 22.44 -0.55
C SER A 22 30.82 21.86 -1.38
N ASN A 23 30.91 20.53 -1.51
CA ASN A 23 31.98 19.89 -2.28
C ASN A 23 31.68 19.85 -3.79
N PHE A 24 30.41 19.87 -4.19
CA PHE A 24 30.05 19.85 -5.61
C PHE A 24 30.14 21.23 -6.28
N THR A 25 29.89 22.31 -5.55
CA THR A 25 29.96 23.69 -6.09
C THR A 25 31.37 24.15 -6.43
N ASN A 26 32.41 23.58 -5.80
CA ASN A 26 33.79 23.99 -6.05
C ASN A 26 34.43 23.37 -7.31
N SER A 27 33.78 22.38 -7.95
CA SER A 27 34.37 21.67 -9.09
C SER A 27 33.82 22.09 -10.47
N THR A 28 32.82 22.97 -10.53
CA THR A 28 32.29 23.48 -11.80
C THR A 28 32.34 25.01 -11.80
N GLY A 29 33.42 25.54 -12.39
CA GLY A 29 33.55 26.95 -12.70
C GLY A 29 32.32 27.48 -13.45
N GLY A 30 31.95 28.71 -13.11
CA GLY A 30 30.66 29.31 -13.46
C GLY A 30 30.32 29.28 -14.94
N LEU A 31 29.07 28.89 -15.22
CA LEU A 31 28.14 29.37 -16.25
C LEU A 31 26.90 28.43 -16.21
N ALA A 32 25.70 29.04 -16.17
CA ALA A 32 24.36 28.44 -16.06
C ALA A 32 23.81 28.18 -14.63
N HIS A 33 22.58 28.67 -14.41
CA HIS A 33 21.78 28.68 -13.18
C HIS A 33 22.15 27.62 -12.10
N PRO A 34 22.55 28.02 -10.86
CA PRO A 34 22.89 27.09 -9.78
C PRO A 34 21.72 26.22 -9.27
N LEU A 35 20.53 26.35 -9.87
CA LEU A 35 19.29 25.68 -9.47
C LEU A 35 18.87 24.52 -10.39
N CYS A 36 19.58 24.28 -11.52
CA CYS A 36 19.12 23.37 -12.58
C CYS A 36 20.26 22.47 -13.13
N PRO A 37 20.87 21.63 -12.26
CA PRO A 37 21.91 20.69 -12.66
C PRO A 37 21.33 19.49 -13.44
N SER A 38 22.12 18.90 -14.33
CA SER A 38 21.71 17.76 -15.16
C SER A 38 21.32 16.49 -14.37
N TRP A 39 21.85 16.32 -13.15
CA TRP A 39 21.50 15.20 -12.29
C TRP A 39 20.10 15.32 -11.65
N ALA A 40 19.44 16.48 -11.70
CA ALA A 40 18.11 16.64 -11.11
C ALA A 40 17.07 15.67 -11.70
N VAL A 41 17.20 15.34 -12.99
CA VAL A 41 16.30 14.44 -13.70
C VAL A 41 16.39 12.99 -13.18
N SER A 42 17.57 12.54 -12.74
CA SER A 42 17.72 11.17 -12.23
C SER A 42 16.95 10.96 -10.93
N LEU A 43 16.81 12.00 -10.10
CA LEU A 43 15.99 11.94 -8.88
C LEU A 43 14.50 11.81 -9.19
N GLY A 44 14.00 12.51 -10.21
CA GLY A 44 12.60 12.39 -10.64
C GLY A 44 12.26 10.96 -11.06
N TYR A 45 13.10 10.35 -11.91
CA TYR A 45 12.91 8.95 -12.32
C TYR A 45 13.11 7.94 -11.19
N THR A 46 13.98 8.24 -10.21
CA THR A 46 14.12 7.42 -9.00
C THR A 46 12.83 7.44 -8.17
N GLY A 47 12.15 8.59 -8.09
CA GLY A 47 10.83 8.71 -7.47
C GLY A 47 9.77 7.85 -8.17
N VAL A 48 9.71 7.90 -9.51
CA VAL A 48 8.82 7.05 -10.32
C VAL A 48 9.08 5.56 -10.06
N ALA A 49 10.35 5.15 -10.09
CA ALA A 49 10.73 3.76 -9.85
C ALA A 49 10.37 3.31 -8.42
N ALA A 50 10.68 4.14 -7.41
CA ALA A 50 10.38 3.84 -6.02
C ALA A 50 8.87 3.68 -5.76
N ALA A 51 8.04 4.54 -6.36
CA ALA A 51 6.58 4.48 -6.23
C ALA A 51 6.03 3.12 -6.69
N VAL A 52 6.45 2.68 -7.88
CA VAL A 52 5.97 1.43 -8.50
C VAL A 52 6.54 0.20 -7.79
N CYS A 53 7.86 0.17 -7.54
CA CYS A 53 8.52 -1.00 -6.94
C CYS A 53 8.01 -1.29 -5.52
N PHE A 54 7.92 -0.28 -4.65
CA PHE A 54 7.48 -0.50 -3.27
C PHE A 54 5.99 -0.82 -3.18
N SER A 55 5.14 -0.21 -4.01
CA SER A 55 3.70 -0.51 -4.04
C SER A 55 3.44 -1.94 -4.54
N ASN A 56 4.14 -2.37 -5.60
CA ASN A 56 4.04 -3.73 -6.13
C ASN A 56 4.56 -4.76 -5.13
N PHE A 57 5.62 -4.45 -4.39
CA PHE A 57 6.10 -5.32 -3.31
C PHE A 57 5.08 -5.44 -2.17
N GLY A 58 4.45 -4.34 -1.77
CA GLY A 58 3.36 -4.36 -0.78
C GLY A 58 2.17 -5.21 -1.23
N SER A 59 1.76 -5.06 -2.49
CA SER A 59 0.67 -5.84 -3.09
C SER A 59 1.01 -7.34 -3.17
N ALA A 60 2.23 -7.67 -3.61
CA ALA A 60 2.71 -9.05 -3.70
C ALA A 60 2.78 -9.72 -2.32
N TRP A 61 3.33 -9.04 -1.32
CA TRP A 61 3.41 -9.54 0.05
C TRP A 61 2.02 -9.78 0.65
N GLY A 62 1.09 -8.82 0.48
CA GLY A 62 -0.28 -8.94 0.96
C GLY A 62 -1.03 -10.11 0.32
N THR A 63 -0.88 -10.26 -1.01
CA THR A 63 -1.51 -11.33 -1.80
C THR A 63 -0.99 -12.71 -1.40
N TRP A 64 0.34 -12.89 -1.26
CA TRP A 64 0.93 -14.17 -0.87
C TRP A 64 0.46 -14.61 0.53
N LYS A 65 0.51 -13.70 1.53
CA LYS A 65 0.13 -14.04 2.91
C LYS A 65 -1.35 -14.39 3.04
N ALA A 66 -2.24 -13.63 2.43
CA ALA A 66 -3.68 -13.92 2.44
C ALA A 66 -4.03 -15.15 1.56
N GLY A 67 -3.34 -15.32 0.43
CA GLY A 67 -3.59 -16.40 -0.52
C GLY A 67 -3.32 -17.80 0.03
N VAL A 68 -2.23 -18.00 0.78
CA VAL A 68 -1.93 -19.30 1.42
C VAL A 68 -3.04 -19.70 2.40
N SER A 69 -3.60 -18.75 3.14
CA SER A 69 -4.72 -18.99 4.06
C SER A 69 -6.03 -19.29 3.37
N LEU A 70 -6.30 -18.64 2.23
CA LEU A 70 -7.44 -18.94 1.40
C LEU A 70 -7.40 -20.38 0.88
N VAL A 71 -6.26 -20.84 0.38
CA VAL A 71 -6.14 -22.22 -0.13
C VAL A 71 -6.28 -23.23 1.01
N HIS A 72 -5.64 -22.98 2.16
CA HIS A 72 -5.72 -23.88 3.31
C HIS A 72 -7.16 -24.06 3.81
N THR A 73 -7.93 -22.98 3.89
CA THR A 73 -9.35 -23.03 4.28
C THR A 73 -10.25 -23.56 3.16
N GLY A 74 -9.87 -23.31 1.90
CA GLY A 74 -10.62 -23.70 0.71
C GLY A 74 -10.65 -25.21 0.43
N ILE A 75 -9.63 -25.96 0.84
CA ILE A 75 -9.61 -27.43 0.71
C ILE A 75 -10.71 -28.08 1.58
N ARG A 76 -10.98 -27.52 2.77
CA ARG A 76 -11.99 -28.05 3.70
C ARG A 76 -13.39 -27.49 3.39
N HIS A 77 -13.48 -26.20 3.05
CA HIS A 77 -14.74 -25.48 2.85
C HIS A 77 -14.75 -24.67 1.55
N PRO A 78 -15.01 -25.29 0.38
CA PRO A 78 -14.98 -24.61 -0.91
C PRO A 78 -16.05 -23.52 -1.05
N LYS A 79 -17.20 -23.68 -0.37
CA LYS A 79 -18.30 -22.71 -0.40
C LYS A 79 -17.94 -21.35 0.24
N SER A 80 -16.93 -21.30 1.12
CA SER A 80 -16.53 -20.05 1.80
C SER A 80 -15.42 -19.27 1.05
N ILE A 81 -14.85 -19.83 -0.02
CA ILE A 81 -13.73 -19.20 -0.76
C ILE A 81 -14.14 -17.87 -1.40
N MET A 82 -15.34 -17.82 -1.99
CA MET A 82 -15.80 -16.65 -2.75
C MET A 82 -15.93 -15.39 -1.90
N LYS A 83 -16.38 -15.52 -0.64
CA LYS A 83 -16.45 -14.39 0.30
C LYS A 83 -15.06 -13.96 0.77
N ASN A 84 -14.17 -14.93 0.99
CA ASN A 84 -12.86 -14.71 1.58
C ASN A 84 -11.79 -14.24 0.59
N VAL A 85 -12.12 -14.02 -0.70
CA VAL A 85 -11.18 -13.52 -1.71
C VAL A 85 -10.93 -12.01 -1.61
N ILE A 86 -11.82 -11.27 -0.93
CA ILE A 86 -11.76 -9.80 -0.84
C ILE A 86 -10.41 -9.25 -0.35
N PRO A 87 -9.77 -9.78 0.72
CA PRO A 87 -8.48 -9.28 1.20
C PRO A 87 -7.36 -9.38 0.15
N ILE A 88 -7.44 -10.39 -0.73
CA ILE A 88 -6.46 -10.62 -1.81
C ILE A 88 -6.62 -9.55 -2.89
N VAL A 89 -7.86 -9.30 -3.31
CA VAL A 89 -8.16 -8.24 -4.29
C VAL A 89 -7.78 -6.87 -3.71
N MET A 90 -8.04 -6.66 -2.43
CA MET A 90 -7.72 -5.42 -1.72
C MET A 90 -6.21 -5.15 -1.66
N ALA A 91 -5.39 -6.18 -1.44
CA ALA A 91 -3.93 -6.06 -1.57
C ALA A 91 -3.51 -5.73 -3.00
N GLY A 92 -4.24 -6.25 -4.01
CA GLY A 92 -4.02 -5.98 -5.44
C GLY A 92 -4.12 -4.49 -5.82
N VAL A 93 -5.12 -3.79 -5.29
CA VAL A 93 -5.40 -2.38 -5.66
C VAL A 93 -4.24 -1.44 -5.26
N ILE A 94 -3.48 -1.76 -4.21
CA ILE A 94 -2.33 -0.96 -3.77
C ILE A 94 -1.26 -0.84 -4.88
N GLY A 95 -1.05 -1.89 -5.68
CA GLY A 95 -0.13 -1.83 -6.83
C GLY A 95 -0.59 -0.83 -7.90
N ILE A 96 -1.91 -0.69 -8.09
CA ILE A 96 -2.51 0.24 -9.04
C ILE A 96 -2.30 1.69 -8.57
N TYR A 97 -2.38 1.95 -7.26
CA TYR A 97 -2.08 3.29 -6.71
C TYR A 97 -0.66 3.74 -7.05
N GLY A 98 0.34 2.86 -6.88
CA GLY A 98 1.72 3.15 -7.26
C GLY A 98 1.92 3.34 -8.77
N LEU A 99 1.20 2.57 -9.59
CA LEU A 99 1.23 2.71 -11.05
C LEU A 99 0.67 4.06 -11.50
N ILE A 100 -0.47 4.49 -10.94
CA ILE A 100 -1.10 5.78 -11.26
C ILE A 100 -0.13 6.93 -10.95
N VAL A 101 0.47 6.93 -9.76
CA VAL A 101 1.46 7.94 -9.37
C VAL A 101 2.68 7.89 -10.30
N GLY A 102 3.20 6.70 -10.61
CA GLY A 102 4.33 6.55 -11.53
C GLY A 102 4.08 7.11 -12.93
N VAL A 103 2.88 6.91 -13.50
CA VAL A 103 2.51 7.46 -14.81
C VAL A 103 2.39 8.98 -14.76
N ILE A 104 1.75 9.53 -13.71
CA ILE A 104 1.58 10.99 -13.55
C ILE A 104 2.95 11.69 -13.43
N LEU A 105 3.85 11.17 -12.61
CA LEU A 105 5.20 11.71 -12.46
C LEU A 105 6.03 11.56 -13.74
N GLY A 106 5.86 10.46 -14.49
CA GLY A 106 6.56 10.25 -15.76
C GLY A 106 6.17 11.26 -16.83
N GLN A 107 4.92 11.75 -16.81
CA GLN A 107 4.40 12.73 -17.75
C GLN A 107 4.79 14.17 -17.38
N SER A 108 5.11 14.45 -16.11
CA SER A 108 5.51 15.79 -15.65
C SER A 108 6.99 16.13 -15.88
N ILE A 109 7.81 15.16 -16.32
CA ILE A 109 9.24 15.38 -16.62
C ILE A 109 9.40 15.89 -18.05
N THR A 110 9.77 17.16 -18.21
CA THR A 110 10.06 17.76 -19.52
C THR A 110 11.40 17.26 -20.07
N LYS A 111 11.45 16.93 -21.37
CA LYS A 111 12.68 16.52 -22.06
C LYS A 111 13.53 17.76 -22.39
N PRO A 112 14.88 17.70 -22.28
CA PRO A 112 15.75 18.82 -22.65
C PRO A 112 15.62 19.12 -24.15
N THR A 113 15.52 20.41 -24.49
CA THR A 113 15.46 20.87 -25.90
C THR A 113 16.87 20.99 -26.48
N LEU A 114 17.02 20.98 -27.82
CA LEU A 114 18.30 21.07 -28.55
C LEU A 114 19.23 22.23 -28.13
N ALA A 115 18.73 23.23 -27.40
CA ALA A 115 19.49 24.36 -26.88
C ALA A 115 20.37 24.04 -25.64
N ARG A 116 20.39 22.80 -25.13
CA ARG A 116 21.19 22.38 -23.94
C ARG A 116 20.81 23.08 -22.62
N ASP A 117 19.69 23.80 -22.61
CA ASP A 117 19.15 24.43 -21.40
C ASP A 117 18.25 23.45 -20.63
N ASN A 118 18.58 23.23 -19.35
CA ASN A 118 17.82 22.37 -18.45
C ASN A 118 16.72 23.20 -17.77
N THR A 119 15.46 22.97 -18.13
CA THR A 119 14.30 23.63 -17.53
C THR A 119 13.82 22.98 -16.22
N TYR A 120 14.40 21.82 -15.87
CA TYR A 120 14.04 21.03 -14.69
C TYR A 120 14.87 21.44 -13.46
N SER A 121 14.19 21.87 -12.41
CA SER A 121 14.82 22.35 -11.17
C SER A 121 15.16 21.20 -10.20
N VAL A 122 16.16 21.39 -9.33
CA VAL A 122 16.41 20.48 -8.20
C VAL A 122 15.21 20.38 -7.27
N TYR A 123 14.49 21.50 -7.04
CA TYR A 123 13.33 21.52 -6.16
C TYR A 123 12.24 20.56 -6.67
N THR A 124 11.94 20.60 -7.97
CA THR A 124 10.97 19.70 -8.59
C THR A 124 11.45 18.25 -8.57
N GLY A 125 12.74 18.00 -8.83
CA GLY A 125 13.30 16.64 -8.75
C GLY A 125 13.18 16.02 -7.35
N MET A 126 13.47 16.78 -6.31
CA MET A 126 13.30 16.34 -4.91
C MET A 126 11.83 16.17 -4.54
N ALA A 127 10.93 17.03 -5.03
CA ALA A 127 9.49 16.90 -4.80
C ALA A 127 8.93 15.60 -5.43
N HIS A 128 9.34 15.26 -6.65
CA HIS A 128 8.94 14.01 -7.31
C HIS A 128 9.55 12.76 -6.65
N LEU A 129 10.77 12.85 -6.12
CA LEU A 129 11.36 11.79 -5.31
C LEU A 129 10.55 11.56 -4.02
N ALA A 130 10.22 12.65 -3.30
CA ALA A 130 9.48 12.59 -2.05
C ALA A 130 8.04 12.07 -2.26
N SER A 131 7.35 12.52 -3.31
CA SER A 131 6.00 12.05 -3.63
C SER A 131 5.99 10.55 -3.96
N GLY A 132 6.96 10.07 -4.75
CA GLY A 132 7.10 8.66 -5.08
C GLY A 132 7.40 7.78 -3.86
N LEU A 133 8.32 8.19 -2.99
CA LEU A 133 8.65 7.48 -1.75
C LEU A 133 7.47 7.47 -0.75
N CYS A 134 6.74 8.58 -0.64
CA CYS A 134 5.59 8.68 0.25
C CYS A 134 4.50 7.66 -0.11
N CYS A 135 4.06 7.64 -1.38
CA CYS A 135 3.06 6.69 -1.86
C CYS A 135 3.58 5.23 -1.84
N GLY A 136 4.84 5.02 -2.23
CA GLY A 136 5.43 3.68 -2.27
C GLY A 136 5.56 3.02 -0.90
N LEU A 137 6.09 3.76 0.09
CA LEU A 137 6.27 3.23 1.45
C LEU A 137 4.95 3.09 2.21
N SER A 138 3.99 4.00 2.00
CA SER A 138 2.64 3.85 2.58
C SER A 138 1.93 2.62 2.01
N GLY A 139 2.06 2.37 0.70
CA GLY A 139 1.53 1.19 0.03
C GLY A 139 2.18 -0.11 0.52
N LEU A 140 3.49 -0.10 0.75
CA LEU A 140 4.22 -1.25 1.29
C LEU A 140 3.74 -1.64 2.70
N VAL A 141 3.58 -0.65 3.59
CA VAL A 141 3.08 -0.89 4.96
C VAL A 141 1.61 -1.32 4.94
N ALA A 142 0.77 -0.65 4.15
CA ALA A 142 -0.65 -1.00 4.02
C ALA A 142 -0.85 -2.42 3.47
N GLY A 143 -0.11 -2.79 2.43
CA GLY A 143 -0.14 -4.14 1.87
C GLY A 143 0.34 -5.22 2.86
N GLY A 144 1.34 -4.89 3.69
CA GLY A 144 1.78 -5.72 4.81
C GLY A 144 0.67 -5.93 5.86
N CYS A 145 0.02 -4.86 6.30
CA CYS A 145 -1.11 -4.92 7.24
C CYS A 145 -2.27 -5.76 6.67
N ILE A 146 -2.67 -5.51 5.42
CA ILE A 146 -3.73 -6.26 4.74
C ILE A 146 -3.39 -7.75 4.66
N GLY A 147 -2.13 -8.09 4.35
CA GLY A 147 -1.68 -9.49 4.29
C GLY A 147 -1.83 -10.22 5.62
N ILE A 148 -1.46 -9.56 6.73
CA ILE A 148 -1.54 -10.15 8.07
C ILE A 148 -3.00 -10.27 8.52
N VAL A 149 -3.80 -9.21 8.34
CA VAL A 149 -5.24 -9.22 8.66
C VAL A 149 -5.98 -10.25 7.83
N GLY A 150 -5.64 -10.39 6.54
CA GLY A 150 -6.19 -11.39 5.65
C GLY A 150 -5.81 -12.82 6.04
N ASP A 151 -4.57 -13.08 6.44
CA ASP A 151 -4.10 -14.40 6.88
C ASP A 151 -4.91 -14.91 8.10
N TYR A 152 -5.08 -14.05 9.12
CA TYR A 152 -5.86 -14.41 10.30
C TYR A 152 -7.38 -14.37 10.07
N GLY A 153 -7.86 -13.39 9.29
CA GLY A 153 -9.28 -13.21 9.01
C GLY A 153 -9.87 -14.33 8.16
N VAL A 154 -9.15 -14.78 7.12
CA VAL A 154 -9.60 -15.90 6.28
C VAL A 154 -9.62 -17.21 7.08
N ARG A 155 -8.63 -17.45 7.95
CA ARG A 155 -8.61 -18.62 8.84
C ARG A 155 -9.75 -18.60 9.85
N SER A 156 -10.03 -17.47 10.49
CA SER A 156 -11.10 -17.39 11.50
C SER A 156 -12.48 -17.63 10.88
N VAL A 157 -12.74 -17.11 9.68
CA VAL A 157 -13.96 -17.39 8.92
C VAL A 157 -14.02 -18.86 8.49
N GLY A 158 -12.88 -19.44 8.09
CA GLY A 158 -12.78 -20.86 7.74
C GLY A 158 -13.09 -21.81 8.90
N TYR A 159 -12.51 -21.60 10.09
CA TYR A 159 -12.78 -22.42 11.28
C TYR A 159 -14.23 -22.31 11.77
N ARG A 160 -14.84 -21.14 11.61
CA ARG A 160 -16.26 -20.92 11.94
C ARG A 160 -17.20 -21.57 10.94
N ALA A 161 -16.80 -21.71 9.67
CA ALA A 161 -17.51 -22.54 8.70
C ALA A 161 -17.39 -24.05 8.99
N SER A 162 -16.38 -24.47 9.77
CA SER A 162 -16.13 -25.89 10.09
C SER A 162 -16.95 -26.44 11.26
N ALA A 163 -17.60 -25.59 12.07
CA ALA A 163 -18.33 -26.01 13.28
C ALA A 163 -17.58 -26.99 14.21
N ILE A 164 -16.24 -27.02 14.19
CA ILE A 164 -15.44 -27.85 15.10
C ILE A 164 -15.29 -27.09 16.42
N THR A 165 -16.10 -27.47 17.40
CA THR A 165 -16.00 -27.05 18.80
C THR A 165 -14.69 -27.55 19.40
N LEU A 166 -13.63 -26.73 19.41
CA LEU A 166 -12.33 -27.06 20.00
C LEU A 166 -12.33 -27.01 21.56
N PHE A 167 -13.46 -26.61 22.16
CA PHE A 167 -13.74 -26.72 23.59
C PHE A 167 -15.10 -27.41 23.77
N PRO A 168 -15.19 -28.51 24.54
CA PRO A 168 -16.45 -29.15 24.86
C PRO A 168 -17.18 -28.28 25.90
N ALA A 169 -17.82 -27.21 25.46
CA ALA A 169 -18.79 -26.49 26.28
C ALA A 169 -20.15 -27.20 26.12
N SER A 170 -20.34 -28.26 26.91
CA SER A 170 -21.63 -28.72 27.46
C SER A 170 -22.91 -28.54 26.61
N ALA A 171 -22.89 -28.88 25.32
CA ALA A 171 -24.08 -28.97 24.49
C ALA A 171 -24.22 -30.43 23.98
N PRO A 172 -25.43 -31.00 24.04
CA PRO A 172 -25.64 -32.42 23.79
C PRO A 172 -25.40 -32.74 22.31
N GLU A 173 -24.47 -33.68 22.11
CA GLU A 173 -24.41 -34.68 21.06
C GLU A 173 -25.31 -34.47 19.83
N ALA A 174 -24.74 -33.89 18.77
CA ALA A 174 -25.18 -34.16 17.40
C ALA A 174 -23.92 -34.30 16.51
N GLU A 175 -23.44 -35.54 16.46
CA GLU A 175 -22.87 -36.26 15.32
C GLU A 175 -22.11 -35.46 14.25
N GLY A 176 -20.80 -35.76 14.16
CA GLY A 176 -19.91 -35.22 13.16
C GLY A 176 -20.13 -35.73 11.73
N TYR A 177 -19.40 -35.10 10.81
CA TYR A 177 -18.80 -35.63 9.58
C TYR A 177 -19.56 -36.64 8.69
N SER A 178 -20.89 -36.64 8.66
CA SER A 178 -21.66 -37.56 7.80
C SER A 178 -22.74 -36.92 6.93
N ASN A 179 -22.92 -35.59 6.94
CA ASN A 179 -23.88 -34.94 6.06
C ASN A 179 -23.19 -33.91 5.16
N VAL A 180 -22.65 -34.38 4.04
CA VAL A 180 -22.58 -33.58 2.82
C VAL A 180 -23.94 -33.76 2.15
N PRO A 181 -24.85 -32.78 2.20
CA PRO A 181 -26.04 -32.83 1.37
C PRO A 181 -25.59 -32.58 -0.08
N ASP A 182 -25.57 -33.66 -0.85
CA ASP A 182 -25.37 -33.66 -2.30
C ASP A 182 -26.64 -33.18 -3.06
N ASN A 183 -27.61 -32.60 -2.35
CA ASN A 183 -28.84 -32.07 -2.95
C ASN A 183 -28.85 -30.54 -2.92
N GLU A 184 -28.96 -29.98 -4.12
CA GLU A 184 -29.02 -28.54 -4.41
C GLU A 184 -30.34 -27.86 -3.99
N ASP A 185 -31.28 -28.55 -3.34
CA ASP A 185 -32.68 -28.12 -3.33
C ASP A 185 -33.31 -27.84 -1.96
N THR A 186 -32.60 -28.00 -0.83
CA THR A 186 -33.18 -27.70 0.50
C THR A 186 -32.79 -26.30 0.99
N ALA A 187 -33.10 -25.31 0.16
CA ALA A 187 -33.57 -24.04 0.68
C ALA A 187 -35.03 -24.27 1.08
N LEU A 188 -35.34 -24.30 2.38
CA LEU A 188 -36.59 -23.83 3.01
C LEU A 188 -36.66 -24.39 4.45
N ASP A 189 -36.70 -23.44 5.38
CA ASP A 189 -37.34 -23.50 6.70
C ASP A 189 -36.67 -24.32 7.82
N GLY A 190 -35.79 -23.62 8.55
CA GLY A 190 -36.10 -23.30 9.94
C GLY A 190 -35.59 -24.23 11.04
N GLU A 191 -34.26 -24.28 11.22
CA GLU A 191 -33.60 -24.16 12.53
C GLU A 191 -32.14 -23.75 12.27
N GLU A 192 -31.91 -22.47 11.95
CA GLU A 192 -30.58 -21.90 11.70
C GLU A 192 -29.76 -21.86 13.01
N ILE A 193 -28.88 -22.84 13.16
CA ILE A 193 -27.92 -22.88 14.26
C ILE A 193 -26.93 -21.72 14.09
N SER A 194 -27.06 -20.72 14.97
CA SER A 194 -26.15 -19.67 15.53
C SER A 194 -24.71 -19.45 14.99
N GLY A 195 -24.11 -20.35 14.21
CA GLY A 195 -22.76 -20.24 13.65
C GLY A 195 -22.66 -19.40 12.37
N SER A 196 -23.71 -19.34 11.54
CA SER A 196 -23.75 -18.54 10.29
C SER A 196 -23.71 -17.04 10.58
N ASP A 197 -24.47 -16.58 11.57
CA ASP A 197 -24.49 -15.18 12.00
C ASP A 197 -23.16 -14.73 12.58
N ASP A 198 -22.52 -15.59 13.37
CA ASP A 198 -21.21 -15.27 13.93
C ASP A 198 -20.10 -15.30 12.88
N GLN A 199 -20.21 -16.15 11.86
CA GLN A 199 -19.32 -16.11 10.69
C GLN A 199 -19.46 -14.78 9.95
N ASN A 200 -20.69 -14.32 9.75
CA ASN A 200 -20.97 -13.02 9.11
C ASN A 200 -20.44 -11.85 9.94
N LYS A 201 -20.56 -11.90 11.28
CA LYS A 201 -19.99 -10.89 12.19
C LYS A 201 -18.46 -10.81 12.10
N LEU A 202 -17.77 -11.96 12.05
CA LEU A 202 -16.31 -11.99 11.89
C LEU A 202 -15.86 -11.49 10.52
N PHE A 203 -16.61 -11.82 9.48
CA PHE A 203 -16.36 -11.34 8.12
C PHE A 203 -16.46 -9.82 8.01
N VAL A 204 -17.51 -9.23 8.61
CA VAL A 204 -17.68 -7.78 8.69
C VAL A 204 -16.55 -7.14 9.50
N GLY A 205 -16.15 -7.73 10.63
CA GLY A 205 -15.02 -7.24 11.44
C GLY A 205 -13.69 -7.23 10.67
N MET A 206 -13.41 -8.28 9.90
CA MET A 206 -12.25 -8.34 9.02
C MET A 206 -12.29 -7.24 7.95
N LEU A 207 -13.45 -7.04 7.29
CA LEU A 207 -13.62 -6.00 6.28
C LEU A 207 -13.35 -4.59 6.80
N ILE A 208 -13.85 -4.27 7.99
CA ILE A 208 -13.63 -2.94 8.60
C ILE A 208 -12.14 -2.68 8.81
N MET A 209 -11.39 -3.69 9.30
CA MET A 209 -9.94 -3.57 9.49
C MET A 209 -9.18 -3.39 8.16
N LEU A 210 -9.66 -4.03 7.09
CA LEU A 210 -9.08 -3.91 5.74
C LEU A 210 -9.30 -2.51 5.16
N ILE A 211 -10.50 -1.94 5.32
CA ILE A 211 -10.84 -0.59 4.84
C ILE A 211 -9.97 0.47 5.53
N PHE A 212 -9.77 0.36 6.85
CA PHE A 212 -8.87 1.27 7.57
C PHE A 212 -7.42 1.14 7.12
N SER A 213 -6.97 -0.08 6.78
CA SER A 213 -5.62 -0.30 6.26
C SER A 213 -5.44 0.29 4.86
N GLU A 214 -6.45 0.18 4.00
CA GLU A 214 -6.47 0.79 2.66
C GLU A 214 -6.44 2.32 2.72
N ALA A 215 -7.16 2.93 3.66
CA ALA A 215 -7.17 4.38 3.83
C ALA A 215 -5.75 4.95 4.03
N LEU A 216 -4.85 4.21 4.70
CA LEU A 216 -3.46 4.60 4.86
C LEU A 216 -2.70 4.68 3.52
N ALA A 217 -2.95 3.73 2.60
CA ALA A 217 -2.38 3.79 1.26
C ALA A 217 -2.95 4.96 0.46
N LEU A 218 -4.26 5.20 0.57
CA LEU A 218 -4.96 6.29 -0.11
C LEU A 218 -4.42 7.66 0.34
N TYR A 219 -4.15 7.85 1.64
CA TYR A 219 -3.53 9.09 2.13
C TYR A 219 -2.14 9.34 1.52
N GLY A 220 -1.31 8.29 1.36
CA GLY A 220 -0.02 8.42 0.70
C GLY A 220 -0.14 8.79 -0.78
N LEU A 221 -1.14 8.26 -1.47
CA LEU A 221 -1.44 8.67 -2.85
C LEU A 221 -1.88 10.13 -2.95
N ILE A 222 -2.78 10.59 -2.08
CA ILE A 222 -3.23 11.99 -2.09
C ILE A 222 -2.06 12.93 -1.84
N MET A 223 -1.20 12.64 -0.86
CA MET A 223 -0.01 13.44 -0.57
C MET A 223 0.95 13.48 -1.76
N ALA A 224 1.15 12.35 -2.44
CA ALA A 224 2.00 12.31 -3.63
C ALA A 224 1.45 13.20 -4.76
N LEU A 225 0.13 13.22 -4.97
CA LEU A 225 -0.52 14.05 -5.99
C LEU A 225 -0.40 15.55 -5.68
N ILE A 226 -0.65 15.96 -4.43
CA ILE A 226 -0.55 17.36 -4.01
C ILE A 226 0.89 17.87 -4.20
N VAL A 227 1.88 17.08 -3.80
CA VAL A 227 3.30 17.42 -3.96
C VAL A 227 3.68 17.53 -5.45
N SER A 228 3.10 16.68 -6.31
CA SER A 228 3.38 16.70 -7.75
C SER A 228 2.81 17.93 -8.49
N GLN A 229 1.89 18.69 -7.89
CA GLN A 229 1.28 19.86 -8.52
C GLN A 229 2.16 21.13 -8.41
N HIS A 230 3.13 21.15 -7.50
CA HIS A 230 4.02 22.30 -7.30
C HIS A 230 5.26 22.22 -8.20
N LEU A 231 5.10 22.60 -9.47
CA LEU A 231 6.20 22.71 -10.44
C LEU A 231 6.84 24.10 -10.40
N TYR A 232 8.16 24.13 -10.23
CA TYR A 232 8.98 25.32 -10.35
C TYR A 232 9.90 25.15 -11.56
N THR A 233 9.66 25.98 -12.58
CA THR A 233 10.51 26.02 -13.77
C THR A 233 11.69 26.93 -13.52
N CYS A 234 12.86 26.51 -13.97
CA CYS A 234 14.00 27.41 -14.09
C CYS A 234 13.77 28.35 -15.27
N ALA A 235 13.62 29.65 -14.98
CA ALA A 235 13.62 30.72 -15.97
C ALA A 235 15.02 31.32 -16.08
#